data_AF-A0A9E3L0C2-F1
#
_entry.id   AF-A0A9E3L0C2-F1
#
_cell.length_a   1.000
_cell.length_b   1.000
_cell.length_c   1.000
_cell.angle_alpha   90.00
_cell.angle_beta   90.00
_cell.angle_gamma   90.00
#
_symmetry.space_group_name_H-M   'P 1'
#
loop_
_entity.id
_entity.type
_entity.pdbx_description
1 polymer ?
#
loop_
_entity_poly.entity_id
_entity_poly.type
_entity_poly.pdbx_seq_one_letter_code
_entity_poly.pdbx_strand_id
1 'polypeptide(L)'
;MNIETARATYAASPQASEHFDVLIVGAGISGIGSAYHLQRDLPDTSFVILENQDSFGGTWITHRYPGIRSDSDLHTFGYSFKPWVGPPIATAQEILSYMGEVIAENDLARHIRYKHRIETASWSGKTKLWTIEAVRNDTGERVAFTANFLWMCQGYYRHSEGYTPEWPGMDTFKGRIVHPQLWPKNIELKDKRVVVIGSGATAATLIPSIADRCAHVTMLQRSPTFFRLGRNAIELAEQLRQLQVKEEWIHEIVRRKILFEQDAFTRRCVAEPDQVTKELIGQITAVLGPDYDVATHFTPKYRPWRQRIAFVPDADLFHGIKSGKASVVTDEIERFTDKGILLKSGGEIDADIIVTATGFNLCVLGDIAFAIDGKPLDFADTVTYRGMMFTGVPNMAWVFGYFRASWTLRTDLVAEFVCRLLKHMSETGARQVEVALRPEDHNMPLLPWIDPENFNPGYMMRNMHLLPKRGDKPEWQHNQDYWAEKDQFPAIDLDDKAFVYK
;
A
#
# COMPACT_ATOMS: atom_id res chain seq x y z
N MET A 1 -16.67 -17.86 -29.56
CA MET A 1 -15.83 -18.53 -30.58
C MET A 1 -14.65 -19.16 -29.83
N ASN A 2 -14.34 -20.41 -30.15
CA ASN A 2 -13.65 -21.40 -29.33
C ASN A 2 -12.35 -20.94 -28.65
N ILE A 3 -12.25 -21.19 -27.34
CA ILE A 3 -11.02 -21.17 -26.56
C ILE A 3 -10.41 -22.57 -26.69
N GLU A 4 -9.56 -22.77 -27.69
CA GLU A 4 -8.71 -23.95 -27.76
C GLU A 4 -7.42 -23.70 -26.98
N THR A 5 -7.18 -24.63 -26.08
CA THR A 5 -6.02 -24.86 -25.25
C THR A 5 -4.70 -24.80 -26.03
N ALA A 6 -3.91 -23.75 -25.80
CA ALA A 6 -2.47 -23.77 -26.09
C ALA A 6 -1.70 -24.06 -24.79
N ARG A 7 -1.56 -25.35 -24.46
CA ARG A 7 -0.49 -25.80 -23.55
C ARG A 7 0.84 -25.68 -24.30
N ALA A 8 1.52 -24.57 -24.13
CA ALA A 8 2.92 -24.47 -24.51
C ALA A 8 3.76 -25.24 -23.47
N THR A 9 4.21 -26.43 -23.86
CA THR A 9 5.31 -27.12 -23.18
C THR A 9 6.58 -26.30 -23.36
N TYR A 10 6.92 -25.48 -22.37
CA TYR A 10 8.20 -24.77 -22.32
C TYR A 10 9.29 -25.70 -21.80
N ALA A 11 9.99 -26.35 -22.71
CA ALA A 11 11.34 -26.85 -22.44
C ALA A 11 12.31 -25.70 -22.70
N ALA A 12 12.56 -24.87 -21.68
CA ALA A 12 13.64 -23.88 -21.75
C ALA A 12 14.99 -24.61 -21.76
N SER A 13 15.84 -24.29 -22.75
CA SER A 13 17.27 -24.59 -22.64
C SER A 13 17.83 -23.88 -21.41
N PRO A 14 18.81 -24.46 -20.68
CA PRO A 14 19.27 -23.89 -19.42
C PRO A 14 20.02 -22.59 -19.71
N GLN A 15 19.33 -21.46 -19.59
CA GLN A 15 19.98 -20.19 -19.38
C GLN A 15 20.68 -20.28 -18.02
N ALA A 16 21.96 -19.91 -17.95
CA ALA A 16 22.69 -19.93 -16.69
C ALA A 16 21.95 -19.05 -15.67
N SER A 17 21.39 -19.67 -14.62
CA SER A 17 20.65 -18.95 -13.60
C SER A 17 21.61 -18.43 -12.53
N GLU A 18 21.54 -17.14 -12.23
CA GLU A 18 22.24 -16.56 -11.08
C GLU A 18 21.56 -17.04 -9.78
N HIS A 19 22.36 -17.32 -8.75
CA HIS A 19 21.87 -17.86 -7.48
C HIS A 19 22.08 -16.87 -6.34
N PHE A 20 21.09 -16.75 -5.45
CA PHE A 20 21.13 -15.94 -4.24
C PHE A 20 20.54 -16.68 -3.05
N ASP A 21 20.95 -16.33 -1.84
CA ASP A 21 20.28 -16.85 -0.64
C ASP A 21 18.87 -16.27 -0.50
N VAL A 22 18.72 -14.96 -0.76
CA VAL A 22 17.43 -14.28 -0.68
C VAL A 22 17.16 -13.45 -1.94
N LEU A 23 16.00 -13.65 -2.56
CA LEU A 23 15.50 -12.77 -3.61
C LEU A 23 14.35 -11.93 -3.08
N ILE A 24 14.53 -10.60 -3.09
CA ILE A 24 13.51 -9.62 -2.69
C ILE A 24 12.79 -9.13 -3.94
N VAL A 25 11.45 -9.13 -3.92
CA VAL A 25 10.64 -8.63 -5.04
C VAL A 25 10.15 -7.23 -4.74
N GLY A 26 10.61 -6.24 -5.52
CA GLY A 26 10.22 -4.83 -5.44
C GLY A 26 11.20 -3.94 -4.68
N ALA A 27 11.58 -2.80 -5.25
CA ALA A 27 12.42 -1.75 -4.66
C ALA A 27 11.57 -0.57 -4.15
N GLY A 28 10.38 -0.87 -3.61
CA GLY A 28 9.58 0.06 -2.83
C GLY A 28 10.08 0.18 -1.39
N ILE A 29 9.34 0.92 -0.55
CA ILE A 29 9.75 1.17 0.84
C ILE A 29 10.00 -0.13 1.62
N SER A 30 9.20 -1.18 1.38
CA SER A 30 9.40 -2.47 2.04
C SER A 30 10.66 -3.18 1.58
N GLY A 31 10.93 -3.27 0.28
CA GLY A 31 12.10 -4.00 -0.21
C GLY A 31 13.41 -3.35 0.21
N ILE A 32 13.46 -2.01 0.20
CA ILE A 32 14.63 -1.25 0.69
C ILE A 32 14.82 -1.46 2.21
N GLY A 33 13.74 -1.42 3.00
CA GLY A 33 13.80 -1.71 4.43
C GLY A 33 14.28 -3.14 4.71
N SER A 34 13.67 -4.13 4.05
CA SER A 34 14.04 -5.54 4.15
C SER A 34 15.51 -5.79 3.79
N ALA A 35 16.03 -5.17 2.74
CA ALA A 35 17.43 -5.30 2.35
C ALA A 35 18.39 -4.67 3.36
N TYR A 36 18.04 -3.52 3.96
CA TYR A 36 18.81 -2.94 5.05
C TYR A 36 18.91 -3.90 6.24
N HIS A 37 17.78 -4.44 6.69
CA HIS A 37 17.75 -5.41 7.79
C HIS A 37 18.56 -6.66 7.47
N LEU A 38 18.44 -7.19 6.26
CA LEU A 38 19.19 -8.36 5.82
C LEU A 38 20.70 -8.10 5.82
N GLN A 39 21.16 -6.97 5.27
CA GLN A 39 22.58 -6.60 5.27
C GLN A 39 23.13 -6.36 6.68
N ARG A 40 22.32 -5.77 7.57
CA ARG A 40 22.71 -5.48 8.96
C ARG A 40 22.80 -6.75 9.81
N ASP A 41 21.79 -7.61 9.73
CA ASP A 41 21.61 -8.75 10.65
C ASP A 41 22.24 -10.04 10.12
N LEU A 42 22.41 -10.16 8.80
CA LEU A 42 22.95 -11.33 8.12
C LEU A 42 23.93 -10.91 6.98
N PRO A 43 25.07 -10.27 7.32
CA PRO A 43 25.97 -9.64 6.35
C PRO A 43 26.59 -10.59 5.31
N ASP A 44 26.65 -11.89 5.63
CA ASP A 44 27.18 -12.93 4.72
C ASP A 44 26.12 -13.52 3.78
N THR A 45 24.84 -13.14 3.94
CA THR A 45 23.74 -13.65 3.12
C THR A 45 23.69 -12.90 1.79
N SER A 46 23.85 -13.63 0.69
CA SER A 46 23.76 -13.04 -0.65
C SER A 46 22.31 -12.70 -1.01
N PHE A 47 22.07 -11.51 -1.55
CA PHE A 47 20.73 -11.11 -1.96
C PHE A 47 20.69 -10.19 -3.17
N VAL A 48 19.53 -10.21 -3.84
CA VAL A 48 19.17 -9.33 -4.94
C VAL A 48 17.74 -8.81 -4.78
N ILE A 49 17.51 -7.56 -5.19
CA ILE A 49 16.17 -6.98 -5.33
C ILE A 49 15.84 -6.89 -6.82
N LEU A 50 14.74 -7.51 -7.27
CA LEU A 50 14.22 -7.32 -8.62
C LEU A 50 13.09 -6.28 -8.61
N GLU A 51 13.22 -5.23 -9.42
CA GLU A 51 12.23 -4.15 -9.55
C GLU A 51 11.76 -4.03 -11.00
N ASN A 52 10.44 -3.99 -11.19
CA ASN A 52 9.80 -3.89 -12.51
C ASN A 52 9.99 -2.50 -13.15
N GLN A 53 10.01 -1.45 -12.34
CA GLN A 53 10.14 -0.06 -12.76
C GLN A 53 11.59 0.31 -13.07
N ASP A 54 11.78 1.49 -13.67
CA ASP A 54 13.07 2.05 -14.05
C ASP A 54 13.86 2.66 -12.87
N SER A 55 13.22 2.77 -11.71
CA SER A 55 13.78 3.35 -10.49
C SER A 55 13.16 2.70 -9.25
N PHE A 56 13.76 2.95 -8.09
CA PHE A 56 13.18 2.65 -6.79
C PHE A 56 12.01 3.59 -6.46
N GLY A 57 11.22 3.24 -5.45
CA GLY A 57 10.16 4.09 -4.89
C GLY A 57 8.77 3.46 -4.93
N GLY A 58 8.54 2.45 -5.78
CA GLY A 58 7.26 1.75 -5.86
C GLY A 58 6.09 2.72 -6.11
N THR A 59 5.13 2.75 -5.17
CA THR A 59 3.95 3.63 -5.22
C THR A 59 4.26 5.10 -5.48
N TRP A 60 5.41 5.60 -5.01
CA TRP A 60 5.80 7.01 -5.09
C TRP A 60 6.21 7.48 -6.50
N ILE A 61 6.57 6.55 -7.39
CA ILE A 61 6.84 6.83 -8.82
C ILE A 61 5.68 6.36 -9.74
N THR A 62 4.84 5.46 -9.23
CA THR A 62 3.65 4.95 -9.95
C THR A 62 2.60 6.03 -10.13
N HIS A 63 2.35 6.82 -9.10
CA HIS A 63 1.41 7.94 -9.19
C HIS A 63 2.14 9.17 -9.73
N ARG A 64 1.51 9.88 -10.68
CA ARG A 64 2.15 11.02 -11.38
C ARG A 64 1.33 12.31 -11.36
N TYR A 65 0.20 12.30 -10.65
CA TYR A 65 -0.68 13.46 -10.52
C TYR A 65 -0.06 14.52 -9.59
N PRO A 66 -0.43 15.80 -9.68
CA PRO A 66 0.11 16.83 -8.80
C PRO A 66 -0.37 16.67 -7.35
N GLY A 67 0.46 17.07 -6.39
CA GLY A 67 0.09 17.06 -4.97
C GLY A 67 0.28 15.73 -4.25
N ILE A 68 0.93 14.72 -4.85
CA ILE A 68 1.19 13.44 -4.18
C ILE A 68 1.98 13.66 -2.90
N ARG A 69 1.41 13.19 -1.79
CA ARG A 69 1.97 13.23 -0.44
C ARG A 69 1.48 12.02 0.34
N SER A 70 2.18 11.70 1.42
CA SER A 70 1.72 10.68 2.38
C SER A 70 0.44 11.12 3.08
N ASP A 71 -0.38 10.16 3.50
CA ASP A 71 -1.46 10.38 4.48
C ASP A 71 -1.04 10.01 5.91
N SER A 72 0.17 9.44 6.04
CA SER A 72 0.80 8.98 7.27
C SER A 72 2.00 9.86 7.59
N ASP A 73 2.25 10.13 8.86
CA ASP A 73 3.40 10.94 9.25
C ASP A 73 4.72 10.19 9.02
N LEU A 74 5.77 10.90 8.60
CA LEU A 74 7.08 10.30 8.34
C LEU A 74 7.87 9.97 9.61
N HIS A 75 7.38 10.35 10.80
CA HIS A 75 8.01 9.89 12.04
C HIS A 75 7.67 8.42 12.32
N THR A 76 6.50 7.95 11.86
CA THR A 76 6.11 6.54 11.91
C THR A 76 6.25 5.81 10.57
N PHE A 77 6.11 6.52 9.44
CA PHE A 77 6.26 5.96 8.09
C PHE A 77 7.73 5.93 7.62
N GLY A 78 8.62 6.75 8.16
CA GLY A 78 10.06 6.59 7.98
C GLY A 78 10.56 5.27 8.58
N TYR A 79 11.73 4.82 8.11
CA TYR A 79 12.43 3.67 8.65
C TYR A 79 12.88 3.94 10.09
N SER A 80 12.76 2.94 10.96
CA SER A 80 13.21 3.04 12.36
C SER A 80 14.71 3.38 12.51
N PHE A 81 15.53 3.00 11.52
CA PHE A 81 16.97 3.20 11.51
C PHE A 81 17.44 4.51 10.85
N LYS A 82 16.55 5.27 10.20
CA LYS A 82 16.89 6.55 9.59
C LYS A 82 15.90 7.64 10.02
N PRO A 83 16.27 8.50 10.99
CA PRO A 83 15.41 9.57 11.46
C PRO A 83 14.90 10.47 10.33
N TRP A 84 13.61 10.79 10.39
CA TRP A 84 13.00 11.83 9.56
C TRP A 84 13.03 13.18 10.28
N VAL A 85 13.48 14.23 9.58
CA VAL A 85 13.68 15.58 10.13
C VAL A 85 12.74 16.65 9.55
N GLY A 86 12.00 16.33 8.48
CA GLY A 86 11.11 17.28 7.80
C GLY A 86 9.71 17.38 8.40
N PRO A 87 8.77 18.02 7.69
CA PRO A 87 7.35 18.06 8.06
C PRO A 87 6.76 16.66 8.21
N PRO A 88 5.75 16.43 9.08
CA PRO A 88 5.17 15.11 9.27
C PRO A 88 4.59 14.53 7.99
N ILE A 89 3.87 15.31 7.19
CA ILE A 89 3.35 14.89 5.91
C ILE A 89 4.29 15.35 4.80
N ALA A 90 5.04 14.41 4.24
CA ALA A 90 5.98 14.67 3.16
C ALA A 90 5.37 14.37 1.78
N THR A 91 5.84 15.12 0.80
CA THR A 91 5.58 14.93 -0.62
C THR A 91 6.23 13.66 -1.15
N ALA A 92 5.77 13.17 -2.31
CA ALA A 92 6.43 12.05 -2.98
C ALA A 92 7.92 12.31 -3.23
N GLN A 93 8.30 13.53 -3.60
CA GLN A 93 9.69 13.89 -3.90
C GLN A 93 10.58 13.82 -2.65
N GLU A 94 10.09 14.29 -1.51
CA GLU A 94 10.79 14.19 -0.23
C GLU A 94 10.98 12.73 0.20
N ILE A 95 9.95 11.90 0.03
CA ILE A 95 10.02 10.47 0.34
C ILE A 95 11.01 9.74 -0.58
N LEU A 96 11.02 10.08 -1.88
CA LEU A 96 11.99 9.54 -2.83
C LEU A 96 13.42 9.99 -2.49
N SER A 97 13.62 11.23 -2.07
CA SER A 97 14.93 11.70 -1.60
C SER A 97 15.39 10.90 -0.38
N TYR A 98 14.52 10.78 0.63
CA TYR A 98 14.78 10.01 1.84
C TYR A 98 15.12 8.55 1.56
N MET A 99 14.37 7.88 0.67
CA MET A 99 14.69 6.51 0.24
C MET A 99 16.02 6.44 -0.52
N GLY A 100 16.31 7.42 -1.39
CA GLY A 100 17.57 7.50 -2.12
C GLY A 100 18.78 7.65 -1.20
N GLU A 101 18.65 8.46 -0.15
CA GLU A 101 19.66 8.57 0.91
C GLU A 101 19.90 7.23 1.62
N VAL A 102 18.84 6.50 2.00
CA VAL A 102 18.97 5.16 2.60
C VAL A 102 19.75 4.22 1.69
N ILE A 103 19.41 4.21 0.40
CA ILE A 103 20.07 3.35 -0.59
C ILE A 103 21.56 3.70 -0.70
N ALA A 104 21.89 4.99 -0.73
CA ALA A 104 23.26 5.46 -0.88
C ALA A 104 24.10 5.24 0.39
N GLU A 105 23.59 5.61 1.56
CA GLU A 105 24.26 5.49 2.86
C GLU A 105 24.59 4.04 3.23
N ASN A 106 23.80 3.09 2.72
CA ASN A 106 23.93 1.67 3.03
C ASN A 106 24.44 0.83 1.86
N ASP A 107 24.83 1.48 0.75
CA ASP A 107 25.36 0.81 -0.46
C ASP A 107 24.43 -0.29 -1.02
N LEU A 108 23.12 -0.04 -0.97
CA LEU A 108 22.10 -1.00 -1.43
C LEU A 108 21.95 -0.99 -2.96
N ALA A 109 22.39 0.05 -3.65
CA ALA A 109 22.18 0.23 -5.08
C ALA A 109 22.71 -0.95 -5.91
N ARG A 110 23.85 -1.52 -5.53
CA ARG A 110 24.46 -2.68 -6.22
C ARG A 110 23.63 -3.96 -6.17
N HIS A 111 22.69 -4.05 -5.22
CA HIS A 111 21.81 -5.19 -5.04
C HIS A 111 20.49 -5.06 -5.82
N ILE A 112 20.21 -3.89 -6.40
CA ILE A 112 18.95 -3.64 -7.10
C ILE A 112 19.12 -3.88 -8.60
N ARG A 113 18.15 -4.59 -9.19
CA ARG A 113 18.04 -4.83 -10.63
C ARG A 113 16.72 -4.23 -11.13
N TYR A 114 16.80 -3.03 -11.67
CA TYR A 114 15.65 -2.33 -12.25
C TYR A 114 15.21 -2.94 -13.58
N LYS A 115 13.97 -2.65 -13.97
CA LYS A 115 13.33 -3.11 -15.20
C LYS A 115 13.20 -4.64 -15.33
N HIS A 116 13.31 -5.38 -14.23
CA HIS A 116 13.12 -6.83 -14.21
C HIS A 116 11.68 -7.15 -13.80
N ARG A 117 10.85 -7.51 -14.79
CA ARG A 117 9.48 -7.95 -14.55
C ARG A 117 9.46 -9.46 -14.35
N ILE A 118 9.20 -9.92 -13.13
CA ILE A 118 9.02 -11.34 -12.83
C ILE A 118 7.73 -11.82 -13.52
N GLU A 119 7.81 -12.93 -14.24
CA GLU A 119 6.65 -13.59 -14.87
C GLU A 119 6.25 -14.85 -14.10
N THR A 120 7.22 -15.64 -13.62
CA THR A 120 6.97 -16.89 -12.90
C THR A 120 7.87 -17.03 -11.68
N ALA A 121 7.35 -17.71 -10.65
CA ALA A 121 8.12 -18.13 -9.48
C ALA A 121 7.73 -19.57 -9.13
N SER A 122 8.66 -20.51 -9.27
CA SER A 122 8.40 -21.94 -9.11
C SER A 122 9.30 -22.56 -8.04
N TRP A 123 8.70 -23.14 -7.01
CA TRP A 123 9.43 -23.90 -5.99
C TRP A 123 9.65 -25.35 -6.44
N SER A 124 10.85 -25.88 -6.15
CA SER A 124 11.13 -27.31 -6.26
C SER A 124 11.48 -27.91 -4.89
N GLY A 125 10.66 -28.85 -4.43
CA GLY A 125 10.92 -29.67 -3.25
C GLY A 125 12.11 -30.62 -3.40
N LYS A 126 12.58 -30.87 -4.63
CA LYS A 126 13.79 -31.67 -4.93
C LYS A 126 15.06 -30.88 -4.66
N THR A 127 15.15 -29.64 -5.16
CA THR A 127 16.35 -28.80 -5.02
C THR A 127 16.28 -27.89 -3.80
N LYS A 128 15.09 -27.70 -3.22
CA LYS A 128 14.80 -26.72 -2.15
C LYS A 128 15.07 -25.27 -2.59
N LEU A 129 14.73 -24.96 -3.83
CA LEU A 129 14.96 -23.64 -4.43
C LEU A 129 13.70 -23.11 -5.08
N TRP A 130 13.53 -21.79 -5.00
CA TRP A 130 12.72 -21.03 -5.93
C TRP A 130 13.50 -20.81 -7.22
N THR A 131 12.83 -20.98 -8.37
CA THR A 131 13.29 -20.55 -9.69
C THR A 131 12.39 -19.40 -10.14
N ILE A 132 13.00 -18.26 -10.47
CA ILE A 132 12.32 -17.02 -10.81
C ILE A 132 12.66 -16.68 -12.26
N GLU A 133 11.66 -16.66 -13.12
CA GLU A 133 11.83 -16.23 -14.51
C GLU A 133 11.32 -14.81 -14.66
N ALA A 134 12.15 -13.94 -15.25
CA ALA A 134 11.84 -12.54 -15.45
C ALA A 134 12.15 -12.10 -16.89
N VAL A 135 11.53 -11.00 -17.29
CA VAL A 135 11.81 -10.30 -18.55
C VAL A 135 12.34 -8.91 -18.23
N ARG A 136 13.44 -8.55 -18.87
CA ARG A 136 13.96 -7.18 -18.83
C ARG A 136 13.11 -6.27 -19.74
N ASN A 137 12.39 -5.32 -19.15
CA ASN A 137 11.45 -4.46 -19.87
C ASN A 137 12.12 -3.52 -20.90
N ASP A 138 13.42 -3.25 -20.78
CA ASP A 138 14.17 -2.40 -21.71
C ASP A 138 14.69 -3.14 -22.95
N THR A 139 14.85 -4.46 -22.87
CA THR A 139 15.48 -5.27 -23.92
C THR A 139 14.61 -6.42 -24.42
N GLY A 140 13.60 -6.84 -23.65
CA GLY A 140 12.81 -8.04 -23.89
C GLY A 140 13.56 -9.34 -23.55
N GLU A 141 14.78 -9.24 -23.02
CA GLU A 141 15.60 -10.40 -22.64
C GLU A 141 14.93 -11.18 -21.50
N ARG A 142 14.75 -12.49 -21.71
CA ARG A 142 14.38 -13.42 -20.64
C ARG A 142 15.60 -13.72 -19.80
N VAL A 143 15.46 -13.71 -18.49
CA VAL A 143 16.51 -14.02 -17.51
C VAL A 143 15.95 -14.91 -16.42
N ALA A 144 16.80 -15.70 -15.79
CA ALA A 144 16.41 -16.63 -14.74
C ALA A 144 17.30 -16.48 -13.50
N PHE A 145 16.68 -16.58 -12.33
CA PHE A 145 17.34 -16.55 -11.02
C PHE A 145 16.91 -17.75 -10.19
N THR A 146 17.75 -18.15 -9.24
CA THR A 146 17.36 -19.10 -8.20
C THR A 146 17.58 -18.51 -6.82
N ALA A 147 16.72 -18.86 -5.87
CA ALA A 147 16.82 -18.37 -4.51
C ALA A 147 16.49 -19.45 -3.46
N ASN A 148 17.20 -19.44 -2.33
CA ASN A 148 16.83 -20.26 -1.18
C ASN A 148 15.53 -19.73 -0.55
N PHE A 149 15.37 -18.42 -0.47
CA PHE A 149 14.21 -17.75 0.12
C PHE A 149 13.68 -16.62 -0.77
N LEU A 150 12.35 -16.54 -0.90
CA LEU A 150 11.67 -15.52 -1.69
C LEU A 150 10.95 -14.53 -0.76
N TRP A 151 11.29 -13.25 -0.87
CA TRP A 151 10.74 -12.21 0.00
C TRP A 151 9.92 -11.19 -0.81
N MET A 152 8.61 -11.33 -0.72
CA MET A 152 7.63 -10.56 -1.49
C MET A 152 7.40 -9.18 -0.87
N CYS A 153 8.01 -8.14 -1.46
CA CYS A 153 7.95 -6.73 -1.03
C CYS A 153 7.35 -5.80 -2.09
N GLN A 154 6.60 -6.35 -3.04
CA GLN A 154 6.09 -5.69 -4.25
C GLN A 154 4.94 -4.72 -4.00
N GLY A 155 4.41 -4.68 -2.77
CA GLY A 155 3.17 -3.98 -2.46
C GLY A 155 1.93 -4.74 -2.96
N TYR A 156 0.84 -4.03 -3.16
CA TYR A 156 -0.48 -4.61 -3.46
C TYR A 156 -1.22 -3.89 -4.60
N TYR A 157 -0.51 -3.03 -5.33
CA TYR A 157 -1.05 -2.26 -6.44
C TYR A 157 -0.70 -2.91 -7.77
N ARG A 158 -1.66 -2.93 -8.71
CA ARG A 158 -1.33 -3.11 -10.13
C ARG A 158 -0.71 -1.81 -10.65
N HIS A 159 0.61 -1.78 -10.77
CA HIS A 159 1.35 -0.57 -11.18
C HIS A 159 1.15 -0.16 -12.64
N SER A 160 0.72 -1.07 -13.51
CA SER A 160 0.44 -0.79 -14.92
C SER A 160 -0.93 -0.16 -15.17
N GLU A 161 -1.89 -0.35 -14.27
CA GLU A 161 -3.29 -0.01 -14.52
C GLU A 161 -4.07 0.30 -13.23
N GLY A 162 -4.69 1.48 -13.21
CA GLY A 162 -5.61 1.88 -12.15
C GLY A 162 -7.04 1.41 -12.40
N TYR A 163 -7.90 1.49 -11.38
CA TYR A 163 -9.29 1.05 -11.52
C TYR A 163 -10.17 2.20 -12.00
N THR A 164 -10.68 2.10 -13.22
CA THR A 164 -11.70 3.01 -13.77
C THR A 164 -12.96 2.22 -14.08
N PRO A 165 -14.10 2.47 -13.40
CA PRO A 165 -15.39 1.90 -13.79
C PRO A 165 -15.77 2.29 -15.21
N GLU A 166 -16.55 1.43 -15.87
CA GLU A 166 -17.24 1.80 -17.10
C GLU A 166 -18.56 2.49 -16.76
N TRP A 167 -18.77 3.68 -17.32
CA TRP A 167 -20.04 4.40 -17.22
C TRP A 167 -20.67 4.55 -18.61
N PRO A 168 -22.02 4.52 -18.73
CA PRO A 168 -22.69 4.77 -20.00
C PRO A 168 -22.29 6.13 -20.58
N GLY A 169 -22.06 6.20 -21.90
CA GLY A 169 -21.74 7.43 -22.63
C GLY A 169 -20.32 7.98 -22.42
N MET A 170 -19.45 7.28 -21.70
CA MET A 170 -18.08 7.72 -21.42
C MET A 170 -17.25 7.90 -22.69
N ASP A 171 -17.52 7.12 -23.72
CA ASP A 171 -16.96 7.20 -25.08
C ASP A 171 -17.44 8.43 -25.87
N THR A 172 -18.56 9.03 -25.48
CA THR A 172 -19.14 10.21 -26.15
C THR A 172 -18.69 11.55 -25.57
N PHE A 173 -18.03 11.54 -24.40
CA PHE A 173 -17.52 12.75 -23.76
C PHE A 173 -16.44 13.41 -24.62
N LYS A 174 -16.64 14.68 -24.98
CA LYS A 174 -15.72 15.42 -25.88
C LYS A 174 -14.48 15.95 -25.17
N GLY A 175 -14.50 16.00 -23.84
CA GLY A 175 -13.36 16.43 -23.03
C GLY A 175 -12.35 15.30 -22.82
N ARG A 176 -11.41 15.51 -21.89
CA ARG A 176 -10.36 14.53 -21.59
C ARG A 176 -10.68 13.73 -20.34
N ILE A 177 -10.56 12.42 -20.40
CA ILE A 177 -10.63 11.54 -19.22
C ILE A 177 -9.21 11.14 -18.82
N VAL A 178 -8.89 11.25 -17.53
CA VAL A 178 -7.56 10.99 -16.98
C VAL A 178 -7.64 10.16 -15.71
N HIS A 179 -6.93 9.03 -15.67
CA HIS A 179 -6.70 8.32 -14.41
C HIS A 179 -5.46 8.89 -13.70
N PRO A 180 -5.48 9.17 -12.38
CA PRO A 180 -4.34 9.78 -11.66
C PRO A 180 -3.01 9.01 -11.75
N GLN A 181 -3.04 7.68 -11.87
CA GLN A 181 -1.85 6.84 -12.07
C GLN A 181 -1.16 7.11 -13.43
N LEU A 182 -1.93 7.47 -14.45
CA LEU A 182 -1.43 7.74 -15.80
C LEU A 182 -1.52 9.23 -16.14
N TRP A 183 -1.24 10.08 -15.15
CA TRP A 183 -1.35 11.52 -15.29
C TRP A 183 -0.45 12.06 -16.43
N PRO A 184 -1.02 12.72 -17.45
CA PRO A 184 -0.25 13.23 -18.59
C PRO A 184 0.65 14.40 -18.19
N LYS A 185 1.91 14.38 -18.65
CA LYS A 185 2.88 15.47 -18.40
C LYS A 185 2.45 16.83 -18.98
N ASN A 186 1.69 16.81 -20.07
CA ASN A 186 1.30 18.00 -20.85
C ASN A 186 -0.17 18.41 -20.67
N ILE A 187 -0.80 18.01 -19.55
CA ILE A 187 -2.20 18.40 -19.31
C ILE A 187 -2.29 19.90 -18.98
N GLU A 188 -3.09 20.63 -19.76
CA GLU A 188 -3.37 22.03 -19.53
C GLU A 188 -4.66 22.18 -18.71
N LEU A 189 -4.53 22.79 -17.54
CA LEU A 189 -5.65 22.99 -16.62
C LEU A 189 -6.24 24.39 -16.68
N LYS A 190 -5.47 25.38 -17.17
CA LYS A 190 -5.88 26.78 -17.19
C LYS A 190 -7.21 26.95 -17.92
N ASP A 191 -8.12 27.71 -17.32
CA ASP A 191 -9.46 28.00 -17.84
C ASP A 191 -10.36 26.75 -18.06
N LYS A 192 -9.96 25.57 -17.55
CA LYS A 192 -10.74 24.32 -17.65
C LYS A 192 -11.59 24.06 -16.41
N ARG A 193 -12.77 23.50 -16.63
CA ARG A 193 -13.61 22.88 -15.59
C ARG A 193 -13.18 21.44 -15.40
N VAL A 194 -12.77 21.09 -14.19
CA VAL A 194 -12.25 19.76 -13.86
C VAL A 194 -13.21 19.06 -12.90
N VAL A 195 -13.63 17.84 -13.23
CA VAL A 195 -14.39 16.99 -12.29
C VAL A 195 -13.49 15.88 -11.80
N VAL A 196 -13.35 15.72 -10.49
CA VAL A 196 -12.61 14.62 -9.86
C VAL A 196 -13.61 13.64 -9.27
N ILE A 197 -13.70 12.44 -9.85
CA ILE A 197 -14.59 11.36 -9.39
C ILE A 197 -13.89 10.58 -8.28
N GLY A 198 -14.41 10.66 -7.06
CA GLY A 198 -13.89 10.00 -5.87
C GLY A 198 -13.58 10.98 -4.73
N SER A 199 -13.57 10.46 -3.50
CA SER A 199 -13.34 11.22 -2.25
C SER A 199 -12.20 10.65 -1.40
N GLY A 200 -11.43 9.70 -1.94
CA GLY A 200 -10.30 9.07 -1.23
C GLY A 200 -9.06 9.96 -1.16
N ALA A 201 -7.96 9.40 -0.66
CA ALA A 201 -6.69 10.11 -0.49
C ALA A 201 -6.19 10.78 -1.79
N THR A 202 -6.39 10.15 -2.94
CA THR A 202 -6.03 10.72 -4.24
C THR A 202 -6.77 12.03 -4.51
N ALA A 203 -8.09 12.09 -4.28
CA ALA A 203 -8.87 13.32 -4.45
C ALA A 203 -8.46 14.40 -3.43
N ALA A 204 -8.28 14.00 -2.17
CA ALA A 204 -7.91 14.89 -1.07
C ALA A 204 -6.57 15.61 -1.27
N THR A 205 -5.67 15.04 -2.08
CA THR A 205 -4.35 15.58 -2.38
C THR A 205 -4.32 16.28 -3.73
N LEU A 206 -5.00 15.73 -4.74
CA LEU A 206 -5.08 16.29 -6.08
C LEU A 206 -5.82 17.63 -6.10
N ILE A 207 -7.03 17.69 -5.55
CA ILE A 207 -7.92 18.86 -5.63
C ILE A 207 -7.23 20.14 -5.13
N PRO A 208 -6.68 20.20 -3.89
CA PRO A 208 -6.01 21.41 -3.43
C PRO A 208 -4.80 21.80 -4.30
N SER A 209 -4.12 20.82 -4.91
CA SER A 209 -2.96 21.08 -5.77
C SER A 209 -3.29 21.67 -7.15
N ILE A 210 -4.57 21.59 -7.57
CA ILE A 210 -5.02 22.09 -8.88
C ILE A 210 -6.07 23.19 -8.79
N ALA A 211 -6.69 23.43 -7.64
CA ALA A 211 -7.79 24.39 -7.49
C ALA A 211 -7.42 25.81 -7.98
N ASP A 212 -6.17 26.23 -7.79
CA ASP A 212 -5.64 27.52 -8.25
C ASP A 212 -5.14 27.54 -9.71
N ARG A 213 -5.22 26.41 -10.41
CA ARG A 213 -4.62 26.21 -11.74
C ARG A 213 -5.65 25.91 -12.82
N CYS A 214 -6.93 25.87 -12.45
CA CYS A 214 -8.05 25.62 -13.35
C CYS A 214 -9.15 26.68 -13.18
N ALA A 215 -10.14 26.72 -14.08
CA ALA A 215 -11.28 27.61 -13.90
C ALA A 215 -12.10 27.22 -12.67
N HIS A 216 -12.32 25.92 -12.47
CA HIS A 216 -13.01 25.37 -11.32
C HIS A 216 -12.74 23.87 -11.20
N VAL A 217 -12.70 23.34 -9.97
CA VAL A 217 -12.62 21.89 -9.71
C VAL A 217 -13.78 21.42 -8.85
N THR A 218 -14.50 20.40 -9.31
CA THR A 218 -15.61 19.78 -8.59
C THR A 218 -15.24 18.36 -8.17
N MET A 219 -15.27 18.08 -6.85
CA MET A 219 -15.22 16.72 -6.34
C MET A 219 -16.60 16.07 -6.49
N LEU A 220 -16.71 15.04 -7.32
CA LEU A 220 -17.91 14.22 -7.42
C LEU A 220 -17.70 12.94 -6.61
N GLN A 221 -18.52 12.74 -5.58
CA GLN A 221 -18.42 11.57 -4.71
C GLN A 221 -19.77 10.87 -4.57
N ARG A 222 -19.73 9.54 -4.47
CA ARG A 222 -20.93 8.73 -4.17
C ARG A 222 -21.22 8.67 -2.68
N SER A 223 -20.18 8.54 -1.86
CA SER A 223 -20.31 8.36 -0.42
C SER A 223 -19.22 9.18 0.28
N PRO A 224 -19.59 10.02 1.26
CA PRO A 224 -18.64 10.80 2.03
C PRO A 224 -17.54 9.96 2.66
N THR A 225 -16.35 10.54 2.77
CA THR A 225 -15.18 9.98 3.46
C THR A 225 -14.85 10.82 4.69
N PHE A 226 -14.31 10.19 5.73
CA PHE A 226 -13.79 10.91 6.89
C PHE A 226 -12.46 11.58 6.57
N PHE A 227 -12.38 12.87 6.91
CA PHE A 227 -11.15 13.65 6.89
C PHE A 227 -10.72 14.00 8.31
N ARG A 228 -9.42 14.03 8.54
CA ARG A 228 -8.82 14.57 9.78
C ARG A 228 -7.98 15.79 9.41
N LEU A 229 -8.23 16.91 10.07
CA LEU A 229 -7.48 18.15 9.84
C LEU A 229 -6.37 18.29 10.89
N GLY A 230 -5.29 18.96 10.52
CA GLY A 230 -4.21 19.29 11.43
C GLY A 230 -3.11 20.05 10.73
N ARG A 231 -2.25 20.71 11.50
CA ARG A 231 -1.08 21.41 10.95
C ARG A 231 -0.12 20.40 10.33
N ASN A 232 0.56 20.76 9.23
CA ASN A 232 1.72 19.99 8.77
C ASN A 232 2.99 20.31 9.58
N ALA A 233 2.88 20.26 10.91
CA ALA A 233 3.96 20.59 11.84
C ALA A 233 3.73 19.86 13.16
N ILE A 234 4.81 19.69 13.93
CA ILE A 234 4.77 19.05 15.25
C ILE A 234 5.42 20.01 16.24
N GLU A 235 4.60 20.70 17.04
CA GLU A 235 5.06 21.71 18.01
C GLU A 235 6.10 21.14 18.98
N LEU A 236 5.92 19.89 19.43
CA LEU A 236 6.89 19.23 20.29
C LEU A 236 8.26 19.06 19.59
N ALA A 237 8.27 18.70 18.30
CA ALA A 237 9.51 18.57 17.55
C ALA A 237 10.22 19.93 17.43
N GLU A 238 9.46 20.99 17.13
CA GLU A 238 9.97 22.36 17.05
C GLU A 238 10.57 22.83 18.38
N GLN A 239 9.89 22.57 19.50
CA GLN A 239 10.39 22.89 20.85
C GLN A 239 11.67 22.12 21.18
N LEU A 240 11.73 20.82 20.88
CA LEU A 240 12.93 20.01 21.14
C LEU A 240 14.12 20.48 20.29
N ARG A 241 13.89 20.89 19.03
CA ARG A 241 14.93 21.50 18.18
C ARG A 241 15.44 22.81 18.75
N GLN A 242 14.57 23.67 19.27
CA GLN A 242 14.98 24.92 19.94
C GLN A 242 15.84 24.66 21.17
N LEU A 243 15.61 23.55 21.88
CA LEU A 243 16.41 23.10 23.01
C LEU A 243 17.71 22.36 22.59
N GLN A 244 18.01 22.28 21.29
CA GLN A 244 19.19 21.61 20.74
C GLN A 244 19.29 20.12 21.09
N VAL A 245 18.13 19.46 21.25
CA VAL A 245 18.07 18.00 21.37
C VAL A 245 18.49 17.37 20.03
N LYS A 246 19.27 16.29 20.05
CA LYS A 246 19.72 15.63 18.81
C LYS A 246 18.53 15.04 18.04
N GLU A 247 18.57 15.09 16.71
CA GLU A 247 17.45 14.67 15.85
C GLU A 247 17.03 13.20 16.07
N GLU A 248 17.94 12.31 16.45
CA GLU A 248 17.59 10.91 16.75
C GLU A 248 16.63 10.83 17.95
N TRP A 249 16.86 11.64 18.98
CA TRP A 249 15.97 11.72 20.16
C TRP A 249 14.67 12.43 19.82
N ILE A 250 14.71 13.48 19.01
CA ILE A 250 13.49 14.18 18.56
C ILE A 250 12.59 13.21 17.80
N HIS A 251 13.16 12.50 16.82
CA HIS A 251 12.44 11.51 16.04
C HIS A 251 11.81 10.45 16.93
N GLU A 252 12.58 9.85 17.85
CA GLU A 252 12.08 8.80 18.73
C GLU A 252 10.98 9.28 19.70
N ILE A 253 11.16 10.45 20.32
CA ILE A 253 10.15 11.04 21.23
C ILE A 253 8.85 11.30 20.47
N VAL A 254 8.95 11.91 19.29
CA VAL A 254 7.79 12.26 18.46
C VAL A 254 7.11 11.01 17.92
N ARG A 255 7.88 10.03 17.43
CA ARG A 255 7.38 8.73 16.96
C ARG A 255 6.57 8.04 18.05
N ARG A 256 7.07 7.95 19.28
CA ARG A 256 6.34 7.37 20.43
C ARG A 256 5.05 8.12 20.73
N LYS A 257 5.09 9.45 20.74
CA LYS A 257 3.89 10.29 20.96
C LYS A 257 2.83 10.01 19.91
N ILE A 258 3.21 10.01 18.63
CA ILE A 258 2.27 9.80 17.52
C ILE A 258 1.66 8.40 17.58
N LEU A 259 2.47 7.36 17.81
CA LEU A 259 1.97 5.98 17.94
C LEU A 259 0.97 5.85 19.10
N PHE A 260 1.24 6.52 20.22
CA PHE A 260 0.34 6.52 21.37
C PHE A 260 -0.98 7.23 21.06
N GLU A 261 -0.92 8.40 20.43
CA GLU A 261 -2.12 9.17 20.04
C GLU A 261 -2.93 8.46 18.94
N GLN A 262 -2.26 7.82 17.99
CA GLN A 262 -2.90 7.05 16.92
C GLN A 262 -3.65 5.83 17.47
N ASP A 263 -3.06 5.11 18.42
CA ASP A 263 -3.73 3.99 19.09
C ASP A 263 -4.94 4.46 19.90
N ALA A 264 -4.77 5.48 20.73
CA ALA A 264 -5.87 6.06 21.49
C ALA A 264 -7.01 6.49 20.57
N PHE A 265 -6.70 7.19 19.47
CA PHE A 265 -7.69 7.59 18.47
C PHE A 265 -8.37 6.38 17.81
N THR A 266 -7.62 5.34 17.45
CA THR A 266 -8.17 4.13 16.81
C THR A 266 -9.11 3.37 17.75
N ARG A 267 -8.77 3.24 19.04
CA ARG A 267 -9.65 2.64 20.05
C ARG A 267 -10.94 3.45 20.24
N ARG A 268 -10.84 4.78 20.28
CA ARG A 268 -12.02 5.67 20.33
C ARG A 268 -12.95 5.49 19.13
N CYS A 269 -12.41 5.29 17.93
CA CYS A 269 -13.22 5.04 16.73
C CYS A 269 -14.09 3.76 16.80
N VAL A 270 -13.77 2.83 17.71
CA VAL A 270 -14.56 1.62 17.98
C VAL A 270 -15.44 1.80 19.21
N ALA A 271 -14.90 2.33 20.30
CA ALA A 271 -15.60 2.44 21.59
C ALA A 271 -16.65 3.57 21.62
N GLU A 272 -16.42 4.65 20.87
CA GLU A 272 -17.27 5.86 20.86
C GLU A 272 -17.40 6.47 19.45
N PRO A 273 -17.84 5.68 18.44
CA PRO A 273 -17.82 6.07 17.04
C PRO A 273 -18.63 7.35 16.74
N ASP A 274 -19.75 7.57 17.44
CA ASP A 274 -20.59 8.75 17.25
C ASP A 274 -19.92 10.03 17.74
N GLN A 275 -19.18 9.95 18.85
CA GLN A 275 -18.44 11.08 19.41
C GLN A 275 -17.28 11.47 18.49
N VAL A 276 -16.51 10.48 18.02
CA VAL A 276 -15.42 10.73 17.07
C VAL A 276 -15.95 11.28 15.74
N THR A 277 -17.11 10.79 15.27
CA THR A 277 -17.77 11.34 14.08
C THR A 277 -18.09 12.82 14.24
N LYS A 278 -18.67 13.22 15.39
CA LYS A 278 -18.95 14.63 15.69
C LYS A 278 -17.68 15.48 15.73
N GLU A 279 -16.59 14.97 16.30
CA GLU A 279 -15.31 15.68 16.35
C GLU A 279 -14.72 15.90 14.95
N LEU A 280 -14.67 14.86 14.11
CA LEU A 280 -14.12 14.95 12.75
C LEU A 280 -14.96 15.90 11.88
N ILE A 281 -16.29 15.80 11.94
CA ILE A 281 -17.19 16.69 11.20
C ILE A 281 -17.11 18.12 11.76
N GLY A 282 -17.01 18.28 13.08
CA GLY A 282 -16.87 19.58 13.72
C GLY A 282 -15.63 20.35 13.26
N GLN A 283 -14.51 19.68 13.03
CA GLN A 283 -13.30 20.30 12.45
C GLN A 283 -13.59 20.88 11.05
N ILE A 284 -14.34 20.15 10.22
CA ILE A 284 -14.71 20.59 8.87
C ILE A 284 -15.67 21.78 8.94
N THR A 285 -16.72 21.69 9.76
CA THR A 285 -17.70 22.77 9.97
C THR A 285 -17.03 24.05 10.46
N ALA A 286 -16.04 23.95 11.35
CA ALA A 286 -15.30 25.12 11.83
C ALA A 286 -14.55 25.87 10.71
N VAL A 287 -14.07 25.14 9.68
CA VAL A 287 -13.41 25.76 8.52
C VAL A 287 -14.44 26.33 7.55
N LEU A 288 -15.43 25.53 7.14
CA LEU A 288 -16.39 25.89 6.08
C LEU A 288 -17.44 26.93 6.54
N GLY A 289 -17.75 26.95 7.84
CA GLY A 289 -18.79 27.80 8.41
C GLY A 289 -20.16 27.10 8.48
N PRO A 290 -21.14 27.70 9.19
CA PRO A 290 -22.43 27.08 9.48
C PRO A 290 -23.37 26.97 8.27
N ASP A 291 -23.18 27.80 7.24
CA ASP A 291 -24.07 27.88 6.07
C ASP A 291 -23.75 26.83 4.99
N TYR A 292 -22.60 26.15 5.08
CA TYR A 292 -22.22 25.10 4.13
C TYR A 292 -22.95 23.79 4.45
N ASP A 293 -23.45 23.09 3.42
CA ASP A 293 -24.08 21.78 3.58
C ASP A 293 -23.07 20.66 3.89
N VAL A 294 -22.58 20.65 5.14
CA VAL A 294 -21.67 19.63 5.65
C VAL A 294 -22.37 18.29 5.82
N ALA A 295 -23.67 18.31 6.15
CA ALA A 295 -24.46 17.11 6.38
C ALA A 295 -24.48 16.22 5.14
N THR A 296 -24.74 16.79 3.96
CA THR A 296 -24.76 16.04 2.70
C THR A 296 -23.36 15.64 2.22
N HIS A 297 -22.38 16.54 2.34
CA HIS A 297 -21.09 16.37 1.67
C HIS A 297 -19.99 15.68 2.49
N PHE A 298 -20.08 15.70 3.82
CA PHE A 298 -18.98 15.25 4.69
C PHE A 298 -19.43 14.38 5.86
N THR A 299 -20.62 13.78 5.79
CA THR A 299 -21.12 12.84 6.81
C THR A 299 -21.18 11.41 6.28
N PRO A 300 -20.15 10.57 6.51
CA PRO A 300 -20.16 9.17 6.09
C PRO A 300 -21.20 8.34 6.83
N LYS A 301 -21.74 7.31 6.17
CA LYS A 301 -22.71 6.34 6.75
C LYS A 301 -22.05 5.14 7.44
N TYR A 302 -20.74 5.19 7.66
CA TYR A 302 -19.96 4.13 8.29
C TYR A 302 -19.19 4.71 9.47
N ARG A 303 -18.77 3.86 10.42
CA ARG A 303 -17.97 4.33 11.58
C ARG A 303 -16.56 4.77 11.15
N PRO A 304 -15.93 5.74 11.82
CA PRO A 304 -14.52 6.05 11.62
C PRO A 304 -13.64 4.79 11.61
N TRP A 305 -12.63 4.76 10.74
CA TRP A 305 -11.71 3.63 10.51
C TRP A 305 -12.31 2.32 9.95
N ARG A 306 -13.61 2.24 9.62
CA ARG A 306 -14.12 1.14 8.76
C ARG A 306 -13.62 1.28 7.32
N GLN A 307 -13.28 2.50 6.91
CA GLN A 307 -12.45 2.80 5.76
C GLN A 307 -11.33 3.75 6.19
N ARG A 308 -10.29 3.88 5.37
CA ARG A 308 -9.14 4.75 5.67
C ARG A 308 -9.61 6.21 5.86
N ILE A 309 -9.10 6.86 6.91
CA ILE A 309 -9.30 8.29 7.16
C ILE A 309 -8.20 9.06 6.43
N ALA A 310 -8.56 10.05 5.63
CA ALA A 310 -7.60 10.89 4.93
C ALA A 310 -7.17 12.08 5.80
N PHE A 311 -5.87 12.27 6.00
CA PHE A 311 -5.35 13.46 6.66
C PHE A 311 -5.21 14.62 5.66
N VAL A 312 -5.70 15.79 6.05
CA VAL A 312 -5.69 17.02 5.23
C VAL A 312 -4.86 18.07 5.96
N PRO A 313 -3.57 18.23 5.58
CA PRO A 313 -2.68 19.20 6.20
C PRO A 313 -3.19 20.63 5.98
N ASP A 314 -3.18 21.41 7.06
CA ASP A 314 -3.52 22.83 7.08
C ASP A 314 -4.90 23.15 6.48
N ALA A 315 -5.80 22.15 6.48
CA ALA A 315 -7.13 22.21 5.90
C ALA A 315 -7.15 22.68 4.42
N ASP A 316 -6.09 22.39 3.65
CA ASP A 316 -5.89 22.91 2.28
C ASP A 316 -7.10 22.66 1.35
N LEU A 317 -7.66 21.45 1.35
CA LEU A 317 -8.87 21.10 0.60
C LEU A 317 -10.07 21.98 0.99
N PHE A 318 -10.29 22.16 2.30
CA PHE A 318 -11.47 22.86 2.82
C PHE A 318 -11.35 24.37 2.64
N HIS A 319 -10.15 24.94 2.70
CA HIS A 319 -9.92 26.33 2.31
C HIS A 319 -10.18 26.55 0.81
N GLY A 320 -9.79 25.59 -0.04
CA GLY A 320 -10.15 25.60 -1.46
C GLY A 320 -11.66 25.66 -1.68
N ILE A 321 -12.42 24.84 -0.95
CA ILE A 321 -13.89 24.83 -1.00
C ILE A 321 -14.49 26.14 -0.47
N LYS A 322 -14.06 26.60 0.72
CA LYS A 322 -14.54 27.85 1.32
C LYS A 322 -14.34 29.05 0.42
N SER A 323 -13.23 29.09 -0.32
CA SER A 323 -12.93 30.19 -1.26
C SER A 323 -13.74 30.15 -2.55
N GLY A 324 -14.49 29.07 -2.82
CA GLY A 324 -15.24 28.86 -4.07
C GLY A 324 -14.41 28.32 -5.24
N LYS A 325 -13.10 28.11 -5.06
CA LYS A 325 -12.22 27.53 -6.11
C LYS A 325 -12.46 26.05 -6.34
N ALA A 326 -12.95 25.36 -5.31
CA ALA A 326 -13.40 23.99 -5.39
C ALA A 326 -14.86 23.87 -4.93
N SER A 327 -15.56 22.84 -5.39
CA SER A 327 -16.89 22.47 -4.91
C SER A 327 -17.01 20.97 -4.74
N VAL A 328 -18.02 20.53 -4.01
CA VAL A 328 -18.29 19.11 -3.76
C VAL A 328 -19.72 18.80 -4.13
N VAL A 329 -19.92 17.71 -4.85
CA VAL A 329 -21.22 17.14 -5.18
C VAL A 329 -21.26 15.71 -4.66
N THR A 330 -22.27 15.40 -3.85
CA THR A 330 -22.53 14.04 -3.36
C THR A 330 -23.71 13.47 -4.13
N ASP A 331 -23.44 12.60 -5.10
CA ASP A 331 -24.47 11.98 -5.93
C ASP A 331 -23.91 10.75 -6.67
N GLU A 332 -24.78 10.03 -7.35
CA GLU A 332 -24.45 8.93 -8.25
C GLU A 332 -24.44 9.39 -9.71
N ILE A 333 -23.48 8.87 -10.47
CA ILE A 333 -23.40 9.06 -11.92
C ILE A 333 -24.50 8.24 -12.58
N GLU A 334 -25.34 8.88 -13.38
CA GLU A 334 -26.27 8.18 -14.29
C GLU A 334 -25.54 7.80 -15.58
N ARG A 335 -24.93 8.79 -16.24
CA ARG A 335 -24.14 8.61 -17.47
C ARG A 335 -23.26 9.82 -17.74
N PHE A 336 -22.29 9.65 -18.62
CA PHE A 336 -21.55 10.76 -19.22
C PHE A 336 -22.38 11.38 -20.34
N THR A 337 -22.20 12.67 -20.54
CA THR A 337 -22.75 13.45 -21.66
C THR A 337 -21.61 13.94 -22.53
N ASP A 338 -21.91 14.55 -23.67
CA ASP A 338 -20.85 15.06 -24.56
C ASP A 338 -20.09 16.24 -23.95
N LYS A 339 -20.66 16.90 -22.92
CA LYS A 339 -20.09 18.06 -22.22
C LYS A 339 -19.76 17.83 -20.74
N GLY A 340 -20.07 16.68 -20.16
CA GLY A 340 -19.90 16.45 -18.72
C GLY A 340 -20.51 15.16 -18.20
N ILE A 341 -21.12 15.24 -17.01
CA ILE A 341 -21.69 14.10 -16.29
C ILE A 341 -23.12 14.42 -15.86
N LEU A 342 -24.06 13.57 -16.27
CA LEU A 342 -25.44 13.57 -15.75
C LEU A 342 -25.51 12.71 -14.49
N LEU A 343 -26.06 13.28 -13.43
CA LEU A 343 -26.26 12.64 -12.14
C LEU A 343 -27.65 12.04 -12.05
N LYS A 344 -27.83 11.01 -11.21
CA LYS A 344 -29.14 10.36 -11.00
C LYS A 344 -30.19 11.28 -10.38
N SER A 345 -29.78 12.37 -9.72
CA SER A 345 -30.70 13.42 -9.25
C SER A 345 -31.29 14.26 -10.39
N GLY A 346 -30.77 14.13 -11.61
CA GLY A 346 -31.09 14.98 -12.77
C GLY A 346 -30.20 16.21 -12.92
N GLY A 347 -29.30 16.47 -11.96
CA GLY A 347 -28.28 17.51 -12.10
C GLY A 347 -27.21 17.15 -13.13
N GLU A 348 -26.61 18.15 -13.77
CA GLU A 348 -25.51 17.95 -14.72
C GLU A 348 -24.29 18.77 -14.31
N ILE A 349 -23.12 18.12 -14.32
CA ILE A 349 -21.83 18.77 -14.04
C ILE A 349 -21.06 18.84 -15.36
N ASP A 350 -20.96 20.05 -15.93
CA ASP A 350 -20.14 20.27 -17.11
C ASP A 350 -18.64 20.13 -16.78
N ALA A 351 -17.88 19.51 -17.67
CA ALA A 351 -16.45 19.27 -17.50
C ALA A 351 -15.70 19.37 -18.82
N ASP A 352 -14.50 19.94 -18.78
CA ASP A 352 -13.54 19.83 -19.90
C ASP A 352 -12.56 18.68 -19.65
N ILE A 353 -12.32 18.36 -18.37
CA ILE A 353 -11.45 17.28 -17.92
C ILE A 353 -12.17 16.51 -16.81
N ILE A 354 -12.20 15.18 -16.92
CA ILE A 354 -12.71 14.28 -15.88
C ILE A 354 -11.55 13.44 -15.37
N VAL A 355 -11.30 13.47 -14.07
CA VAL A 355 -10.28 12.69 -13.40
C VAL A 355 -10.93 11.53 -12.65
N THR A 356 -10.57 10.30 -12.99
CA THR A 356 -11.10 9.08 -12.37
C THR A 356 -10.25 8.72 -11.15
N ALA A 357 -10.38 9.48 -10.06
CA ALA A 357 -9.74 9.19 -8.77
C ALA A 357 -10.42 8.02 -8.02
N THR A 358 -10.69 6.94 -8.76
CA THR A 358 -11.50 5.78 -8.36
C THR A 358 -10.70 4.64 -7.73
N GLY A 359 -9.42 4.88 -7.49
CA GLY A 359 -8.52 3.97 -6.79
C GLY A 359 -7.71 3.10 -7.75
N PHE A 360 -7.48 1.86 -7.37
CA PHE A 360 -6.55 0.96 -8.05
C PHE A 360 -7.10 -0.46 -8.12
N ASN A 361 -6.48 -1.26 -8.97
CA ASN A 361 -6.66 -2.70 -8.96
C ASN A 361 -5.72 -3.31 -7.94
N LEU A 362 -6.28 -4.09 -6.99
CA LEU A 362 -5.48 -4.85 -6.05
C LEU A 362 -4.76 -5.97 -6.83
N CYS A 363 -3.47 -6.13 -6.58
CA CYS A 363 -2.62 -7.13 -7.22
C CYS A 363 -1.96 -7.96 -6.13
N VAL A 364 -2.58 -9.08 -5.76
CA VAL A 364 -2.07 -10.00 -4.74
C VAL A 364 -0.78 -10.60 -5.27
N LEU A 365 0.34 -10.40 -4.55
CA LEU A 365 1.64 -11.01 -4.84
C LEU A 365 2.27 -10.69 -6.20
N GLY A 366 1.78 -9.63 -6.88
CA GLY A 366 2.23 -9.26 -8.23
C GLY A 366 1.67 -10.23 -9.26
N ASP A 367 1.46 -9.79 -10.51
CA ASP A 367 0.97 -10.64 -11.62
C ASP A 367 1.99 -11.72 -12.03
N ILE A 368 2.33 -12.59 -11.10
CA ILE A 368 3.36 -13.62 -11.16
C ILE A 368 2.65 -14.96 -11.08
N ALA A 369 2.97 -15.85 -12.02
CA ALA A 369 2.49 -17.21 -11.97
C ALA A 369 3.33 -18.03 -10.97
N PHE A 370 2.73 -18.40 -9.84
CA PHE A 370 3.37 -19.22 -8.83
C PHE A 370 3.11 -20.71 -9.04
N ALA A 371 4.12 -21.53 -8.76
CA ALA A 371 3.97 -22.99 -8.75
C ALA A 371 4.79 -23.67 -7.65
N ILE A 372 4.27 -24.77 -7.12
CA ILE A 372 4.97 -25.66 -6.17
C ILE A 372 5.06 -27.04 -6.82
N ASP A 373 6.28 -27.55 -7.06
CA ASP A 373 6.52 -28.86 -7.67
C ASP A 373 5.74 -29.09 -8.97
N GLY A 374 5.69 -28.05 -9.81
CA GLY A 374 5.01 -28.05 -11.11
C GLY A 374 3.49 -27.88 -11.06
N LYS A 375 2.89 -27.69 -9.88
CA LYS A 375 1.46 -27.40 -9.73
C LYS A 375 1.23 -25.90 -9.52
N PRO A 376 0.31 -25.26 -10.25
CA PRO A 376 -0.07 -23.87 -10.00
C PRO A 376 -0.50 -23.66 -8.55
N LEU A 377 -0.08 -22.54 -7.96
CA LEU A 377 -0.44 -22.12 -6.61
C LEU A 377 -1.54 -21.06 -6.67
N ASP A 378 -2.68 -21.33 -6.05
CA ASP A 378 -3.70 -20.32 -5.75
C ASP A 378 -3.60 -19.91 -4.27
N PHE A 379 -3.31 -18.63 -4.03
CA PHE A 379 -3.17 -18.12 -2.66
C PHE A 379 -4.50 -18.10 -1.91
N ALA A 380 -5.65 -18.07 -2.59
CA ALA A 380 -6.97 -18.14 -1.96
C ALA A 380 -7.24 -19.48 -1.26
N ASP A 381 -6.47 -20.52 -1.60
CA ASP A 381 -6.53 -21.84 -0.96
C ASP A 381 -5.62 -21.96 0.26
N THR A 382 -4.77 -20.96 0.51
CA THR A 382 -3.84 -20.96 1.65
C THR A 382 -4.45 -20.28 2.87
N VAL A 383 -3.88 -20.58 4.06
CA VAL A 383 -4.10 -19.83 5.29
C VAL A 383 -2.82 -19.09 5.64
N THR A 384 -2.91 -17.82 6.01
CA THR A 384 -1.72 -17.06 6.39
C THR A 384 -1.36 -17.23 7.85
N TYR A 385 -0.09 -17.51 8.14
CA TYR A 385 0.50 -17.30 9.46
C TYR A 385 0.85 -15.81 9.59
N ARG A 386 0.16 -15.13 10.51
CA ARG A 386 0.26 -13.70 10.82
C ARG A 386 0.24 -12.81 9.57
N GLY A 387 -0.48 -13.19 8.51
CA GLY A 387 -0.49 -12.44 7.25
C GLY A 387 0.87 -12.29 6.55
N MET A 388 1.87 -13.12 6.86
CA MET A 388 3.23 -13.00 6.32
C MET A 388 3.79 -14.29 5.70
N MET A 389 3.36 -15.47 6.13
CA MET A 389 3.70 -16.76 5.51
C MET A 389 2.42 -17.52 5.18
N PHE A 390 2.48 -18.52 4.30
CA PHE A 390 1.30 -19.20 3.75
C PHE A 390 1.42 -20.71 3.93
N THR A 391 0.32 -21.37 4.33
CA THR A 391 0.32 -22.82 4.47
C THR A 391 0.66 -23.52 3.16
N GLY A 392 1.63 -24.44 3.20
CA GLY A 392 2.07 -25.20 2.02
C GLY A 392 2.91 -24.40 1.00
N VAL A 393 3.39 -23.21 1.37
CA VAL A 393 4.31 -22.39 0.55
C VAL A 393 5.67 -22.33 1.26
N PRO A 394 6.70 -23.04 0.74
CA PRO A 394 8.02 -23.08 1.35
C PRO A 394 8.83 -21.80 1.15
N ASN A 395 9.67 -21.46 2.14
CA ASN A 395 10.70 -20.41 2.07
C ASN A 395 10.22 -19.10 1.44
N MET A 396 9.02 -18.65 1.82
CA MET A 396 8.47 -17.40 1.31
C MET A 396 7.86 -16.59 2.45
N ALA A 397 8.17 -15.28 2.45
CA ALA A 397 7.49 -14.29 3.29
C ALA A 397 6.92 -13.15 2.44
N TRP A 398 5.81 -12.58 2.90
CA TRP A 398 5.12 -11.46 2.28
C TRP A 398 5.02 -10.28 3.23
N VAL A 399 5.44 -9.12 2.74
CA VAL A 399 5.28 -7.86 3.47
C VAL A 399 3.98 -7.20 3.05
N PHE A 400 3.07 -7.12 4.01
CA PHE A 400 1.88 -6.29 3.94
C PHE A 400 1.79 -5.43 5.20
N GLY A 401 1.65 -4.11 5.06
CA GLY A 401 1.63 -3.17 6.16
C GLY A 401 0.27 -3.04 6.86
N TYR A 402 0.15 -2.11 7.79
CA TYR A 402 -1.12 -1.85 8.46
C TYR A 402 -2.07 -1.00 7.62
N PHE A 403 -3.38 -1.19 7.80
CA PHE A 403 -4.43 -0.32 7.26
C PHE A 403 -4.68 0.93 8.09
N ARG A 404 -4.33 0.93 9.38
CA ARG A 404 -4.62 2.00 10.35
C ARG A 404 -3.40 2.68 10.94
N ALA A 405 -2.24 2.04 10.81
CA ALA A 405 -0.95 2.58 11.19
C ALA A 405 -0.04 2.66 9.95
N SER A 406 1.15 3.22 10.13
CA SER A 406 2.12 3.37 9.04
C SER A 406 2.63 2.03 8.53
N TRP A 407 2.83 1.93 7.21
CA TRP A 407 3.21 0.70 6.51
C TRP A 407 4.55 0.12 7.00
N THR A 408 5.53 0.99 7.23
CA THR A 408 6.90 0.59 7.60
C THR A 408 7.02 0.04 9.01
N LEU A 409 6.14 0.42 9.94
CA LEU A 409 6.10 -0.15 11.28
C LEU A 409 6.03 -1.69 11.24
N ARG A 410 5.25 -2.23 10.30
CA ARG A 410 5.14 -3.68 10.13
C ARG A 410 6.23 -4.27 9.24
N THR A 411 6.71 -3.49 8.28
CA THR A 411 7.85 -3.90 7.44
C THR A 411 9.04 -4.25 8.33
N ASP A 412 9.38 -3.39 9.31
CA ASP A 412 10.50 -3.62 10.23
C ASP A 412 10.28 -4.90 11.07
N LEU A 413 9.07 -5.11 11.61
CA LEU A 413 8.75 -6.32 12.39
C LEU A 413 8.87 -7.60 11.56
N VAL A 414 8.34 -7.59 10.33
CA VAL A 414 8.47 -8.74 9.41
C VAL A 414 9.94 -8.96 9.05
N ALA A 415 10.72 -7.88 8.87
CA ALA A 415 12.13 -7.99 8.52
C ALA A 415 12.97 -8.61 9.63
N GLU A 416 12.76 -8.19 10.88
CA GLU A 416 13.41 -8.80 12.05
C GLU A 416 13.01 -10.27 12.21
N PHE A 417 11.73 -10.61 11.99
CA PHE A 417 11.27 -12.00 11.99
C PHE A 417 11.96 -12.84 10.91
N VAL A 418 12.01 -12.36 9.65
CA VAL A 418 12.64 -13.10 8.54
C VAL A 418 14.14 -13.29 8.81
N CYS A 419 14.85 -12.29 9.32
CA CYS A 419 16.27 -12.45 9.65
C CYS A 419 16.49 -13.48 10.77
N ARG A 420 15.64 -13.50 11.80
CA ARG A 420 15.67 -14.54 12.84
C ARG A 420 15.38 -15.93 12.28
N LEU A 421 14.39 -16.05 11.39
CA LEU A 421 14.02 -17.30 10.75
C LEU A 421 15.16 -17.85 9.90
N LEU A 422 15.78 -17.02 9.05
CA LEU A 422 16.92 -17.41 8.21
C LEU A 422 18.12 -17.83 9.06
N LYS A 423 18.41 -17.11 10.14
CA LYS A 423 19.45 -17.48 11.10
C LYS A 423 19.18 -18.85 11.73
N HIS A 424 17.95 -19.09 12.20
CA HIS A 424 17.55 -20.36 12.78
C HIS A 424 17.66 -21.52 11.78
N MET A 425 17.25 -21.31 10.52
CA MET A 425 17.44 -22.30 9.45
C MET A 425 18.93 -22.63 9.23
N SER A 426 19.79 -21.61 9.23
CA SER A 426 21.24 -21.80 9.12
C SER A 426 21.82 -22.59 10.31
N GLU A 427 21.37 -22.30 11.53
CA GLU A 427 21.86 -22.96 12.76
C GLU A 427 21.41 -24.42 12.85
N THR A 428 20.20 -24.72 12.38
CA THR A 428 19.62 -26.07 12.37
C THR A 428 19.98 -26.89 11.12
N GLY A 429 20.59 -26.24 10.11
CA GLY A 429 20.89 -26.85 8.82
C GLY A 429 19.66 -27.11 7.94
N ALA A 430 18.50 -26.55 8.30
CA ALA A 430 17.27 -26.66 7.52
C ALA A 430 17.40 -25.91 6.19
N ARG A 431 16.97 -26.55 5.10
CA ARG A 431 16.96 -25.93 3.76
C ARG A 431 15.57 -25.49 3.35
N GLN A 432 14.55 -25.98 4.05
CA GLN A 432 13.17 -25.62 3.83
C GLN A 432 12.49 -25.34 5.17
N VAL A 433 11.66 -24.30 5.18
CA VAL A 433 10.64 -24.03 6.19
C VAL A 433 9.32 -23.73 5.49
N GLU A 434 8.23 -24.28 5.98
CA GLU A 434 6.87 -23.89 5.61
C GLU A 434 6.03 -23.77 6.88
N VAL A 435 4.96 -22.99 6.82
CA VAL A 435 3.97 -22.99 7.90
C VAL A 435 2.89 -24.04 7.62
N ALA A 436 2.41 -24.70 8.67
CA ALA A 436 1.30 -25.65 8.61
C ALA A 436 0.35 -25.42 9.79
N LEU A 437 -0.94 -25.70 9.60
CA LEU A 437 -1.89 -25.64 10.71
C LEU A 437 -1.46 -26.65 11.79
N ARG A 438 -1.38 -26.18 13.04
CA ARG A 438 -1.14 -27.05 14.19
C ARG A 438 -2.30 -28.05 14.32
N PRO A 439 -2.10 -29.25 14.90
CA PRO A 439 -3.18 -30.22 15.07
C PRO A 439 -4.45 -29.65 15.73
N GLU A 440 -4.28 -28.78 16.72
CA GLU A 440 -5.35 -28.07 17.44
C GLU A 440 -6.03 -26.94 16.64
N ASP A 441 -5.49 -26.60 15.47
CA ASP A 441 -6.00 -25.55 14.57
C ASP A 441 -6.73 -26.11 13.35
N HIS A 442 -6.68 -27.42 13.09
CA HIS A 442 -7.24 -28.03 11.86
C HIS A 442 -8.74 -27.82 11.69
N ASN A 443 -9.48 -27.68 12.79
CA ASN A 443 -10.93 -27.48 12.78
C ASN A 443 -11.33 -26.01 13.00
N MET A 444 -10.40 -25.06 12.97
CA MET A 444 -10.73 -23.64 13.15
C MET A 444 -11.56 -23.12 11.97
N PRO A 445 -12.48 -22.18 12.19
CA PRO A 445 -13.17 -21.49 11.11
C PRO A 445 -12.16 -20.78 10.19
N LEU A 446 -12.33 -20.97 8.87
CA LEU A 446 -11.60 -20.20 7.88
C LEU A 446 -12.44 -19.00 7.45
N LEU A 447 -11.85 -17.81 7.58
CA LEU A 447 -12.50 -16.53 7.36
C LEU A 447 -11.82 -15.78 6.20
N PRO A 448 -12.51 -14.79 5.59
CA PRO A 448 -11.86 -13.86 4.67
C PRO A 448 -10.64 -13.19 5.33
N TRP A 449 -9.62 -12.89 4.52
CA TRP A 449 -8.33 -12.36 4.98
C TRP A 449 -8.46 -11.15 5.91
N ILE A 450 -9.47 -10.31 5.66
CA ILE A 450 -9.85 -9.18 6.50
C ILE A 450 -11.33 -9.27 6.78
N ASP A 451 -11.70 -8.93 8.01
CA ASP A 451 -13.09 -8.79 8.44
C ASP A 451 -13.73 -7.53 7.80
N PRO A 452 -14.75 -7.67 6.93
CA PRO A 452 -15.43 -6.54 6.30
C PRO A 452 -16.20 -5.65 7.28
N GLU A 453 -16.61 -6.15 8.44
CA GLU A 453 -17.19 -5.30 9.49
C GLU A 453 -16.15 -4.39 10.12
N ASN A 454 -14.88 -4.83 10.06
CA ASN A 454 -13.74 -4.08 10.55
C ASN A 454 -13.18 -3.13 9.50
N PHE A 455 -12.93 -3.57 8.26
CA PHE A 455 -12.34 -2.75 7.20
C PHE A 455 -12.81 -3.18 5.80
N ASN A 456 -13.51 -2.31 5.07
CA ASN A 456 -14.19 -2.67 3.81
C ASN A 456 -14.11 -1.64 2.66
N PRO A 457 -12.94 -1.04 2.36
CA PRO A 457 -12.83 -0.19 1.18
C PRO A 457 -13.12 -0.97 -0.10
N GLY A 458 -13.75 -0.31 -1.08
CA GLY A 458 -14.24 -0.98 -2.29
C GLY A 458 -13.17 -1.74 -3.08
N TYR A 459 -11.93 -1.25 -3.12
CA TYR A 459 -10.82 -1.95 -3.81
C TYR A 459 -10.48 -3.30 -3.17
N MET A 460 -10.63 -3.42 -1.84
CA MET A 460 -10.39 -4.67 -1.13
C MET A 460 -11.53 -5.63 -1.38
N MET A 461 -12.77 -5.15 -1.28
CA MET A 461 -13.96 -5.99 -1.43
C MET A 461 -14.08 -6.62 -2.84
N ARG A 462 -13.64 -5.91 -3.89
CA ARG A 462 -13.63 -6.45 -5.26
C ARG A 462 -12.71 -7.67 -5.42
N ASN A 463 -11.62 -7.74 -4.66
CA ASN A 463 -10.56 -8.73 -4.83
C ASN A 463 -10.34 -9.62 -3.61
N MET A 464 -11.22 -9.56 -2.59
CA MET A 464 -11.09 -10.35 -1.35
C MET A 464 -11.01 -11.86 -1.61
N HIS A 465 -11.67 -12.35 -2.65
CA HIS A 465 -11.67 -13.75 -3.05
C HIS A 465 -10.32 -14.23 -3.62
N LEU A 466 -9.40 -13.32 -3.96
CA LEU A 466 -8.05 -13.65 -4.44
C LEU A 466 -7.02 -13.67 -3.29
N LEU A 467 -7.40 -13.21 -2.11
CA LEU A 467 -6.54 -13.16 -0.94
C LEU A 467 -6.58 -14.48 -0.17
N PRO A 468 -5.52 -14.82 0.58
CA PRO A 468 -5.52 -15.96 1.47
C PRO A 468 -6.64 -15.94 2.51
N LYS A 469 -6.94 -17.10 3.08
CA LYS A 469 -7.83 -17.20 4.23
C LYS A 469 -7.07 -16.87 5.52
N ARG A 470 -7.84 -16.57 6.57
CA ARG A 470 -7.33 -16.41 7.94
C ARG A 470 -8.06 -17.37 8.88
N GLY A 471 -7.41 -17.69 10.00
CA GLY A 471 -8.04 -18.38 11.12
C GLY A 471 -8.69 -17.41 12.12
N ASP A 472 -9.31 -17.95 13.16
CA ASP A 472 -9.90 -17.20 14.27
C ASP A 472 -8.91 -16.96 15.44
N LYS A 473 -7.74 -17.60 15.43
CA LYS A 473 -6.67 -17.39 16.42
C LYS A 473 -5.63 -16.34 15.98
N PRO A 474 -4.95 -15.65 16.92
CA PRO A 474 -4.02 -14.54 16.61
C PRO A 474 -2.89 -14.91 15.64
N GLU A 475 -2.36 -16.13 15.70
CA GLU A 475 -1.28 -16.61 14.85
C GLU A 475 -1.70 -16.75 13.38
N TRP A 476 -3.00 -16.88 13.13
CA TRP A 476 -3.55 -17.05 11.78
C TRP A 476 -4.22 -15.78 11.27
N GLN A 477 -3.94 -14.62 11.89
CA GLN A 477 -4.55 -13.33 11.56
C GLN A 477 -3.54 -12.23 11.29
N HIS A 478 -3.90 -11.34 10.36
CA HIS A 478 -3.26 -10.02 10.24
C HIS A 478 -4.02 -9.01 11.12
N ASN A 479 -3.69 -8.96 12.42
CA ASN A 479 -4.52 -8.34 13.47
C ASN A 479 -4.62 -6.80 13.43
N GLN A 480 -3.83 -6.11 12.58
CA GLN A 480 -3.78 -4.66 12.43
C GLN A 480 -3.25 -3.86 13.65
N ASP A 481 -2.76 -4.52 14.68
CA ASP A 481 -2.39 -3.91 15.96
C ASP A 481 -0.88 -3.88 16.14
N TYR A 482 -0.28 -2.71 15.90
CA TYR A 482 1.14 -2.49 16.11
C TYR A 482 1.59 -2.69 17.57
N TRP A 483 0.77 -2.29 18.54
CA TRP A 483 1.14 -2.39 19.96
C TRP A 483 1.18 -3.84 20.43
N ALA A 484 0.32 -4.68 19.87
CA ALA A 484 0.40 -6.13 20.07
C ALA A 484 1.57 -6.74 19.27
N GLU A 485 1.68 -6.46 17.97
CA GLU A 485 2.68 -7.10 17.10
C GLU A 485 4.13 -6.73 17.47
N LYS A 486 4.40 -5.51 17.98
CA LYS A 486 5.76 -5.12 18.41
C LYS A 486 6.34 -6.00 19.52
N ASP A 487 5.47 -6.61 20.34
CA ASP A 487 5.88 -7.50 21.42
C ASP A 487 5.74 -8.98 20.99
N GLN A 488 4.71 -9.30 20.19
CA GLN A 488 4.46 -10.67 19.74
C GLN A 488 5.45 -11.15 18.69
N PHE A 489 5.87 -10.33 17.73
CA PHE A 489 6.79 -10.75 16.66
C PHE A 489 8.16 -11.16 17.21
N PRO A 490 8.81 -10.36 18.08
CA PRO A 490 10.04 -10.78 18.75
C PRO A 490 9.86 -12.05 19.59
N ALA A 491 8.67 -12.30 20.13
CA ALA A 491 8.35 -13.47 20.94
C ALA A 491 7.91 -14.71 20.14
N ILE A 492 7.86 -14.66 18.80
CA ILE A 492 7.53 -15.85 18.00
C ILE A 492 8.57 -16.94 18.27
N ASP A 493 8.09 -18.09 18.71
CA ASP A 493 8.86 -19.31 18.88
C ASP A 493 9.03 -19.99 17.52
N LEU A 494 10.28 -20.09 17.05
CA LEU A 494 10.62 -20.68 15.77
C LEU A 494 10.62 -22.22 15.82
N ASP A 495 10.60 -22.82 17.02
CA ASP A 495 10.44 -24.26 17.24
C ASP A 495 8.95 -24.68 17.39
N ASP A 496 8.03 -23.73 17.27
CA ASP A 496 6.58 -23.99 17.33
C ASP A 496 6.15 -24.98 16.23
N LYS A 497 5.16 -25.82 16.55
CA LYS A 497 4.62 -26.85 15.64
C LYS A 497 4.04 -26.31 14.33
N ALA A 498 3.76 -25.01 14.26
CA ALA A 498 3.37 -24.35 13.03
C ALA A 498 4.51 -24.31 12.01
N PHE A 499 5.78 -24.33 12.42
CA PHE A 499 6.94 -24.32 11.54
C PHE A 499 7.41 -25.74 11.23
N VAL A 500 7.44 -26.09 9.95
CA VAL A 500 7.87 -27.40 9.47
C VAL A 500 9.18 -27.25 8.71
N TYR A 501 10.27 -27.66 9.36
CA TYR A 501 11.63 -27.64 8.79
C TYR A 501 11.98 -28.95 8.09
N LYS A 502 12.73 -28.86 6.98
CA LYS A 502 13.23 -30.00 6.19
C LYS A 502 14.64 -29.77 5.65
#